data_AF-A0A2G9WPM1-F1
#
_entry.id   AF-A0A2G9WPM1-F1
#
_cell.length_a   1.000
_cell.length_b   1.000
_cell.length_c   1.000
_cell.angle_alpha   90.00
_cell.angle_beta   90.00
_cell.angle_gamma   90.00
#
_symmetry.space_group_name_H-M   'P 1'
#
loop_
_entity.id
_entity.type
_entity.pdbx_description
1 polymer ?
#
loop_
_entity_poly.entity_id
_entity_poly.type
_entity_poly.pdbx_seq_one_letter_code
_entity_poly.pdbx_strand_id
1 'polypeptide(L)'
;MDLLVESILSPIYWLAAKALFFLSRSFLIPIFGVPFISAAAVLHFAKPEFKLGRAGYFFAISLFFLLALVSLKLIFVSLLFLPKSNFFPLWVLATYGCLVAMGILLGLASAARAMDAYGHRTYWFLGFIPIANLALLIKRPQEPKGLDFQRLAGNTLLIIIGILLIGTVKLQMEFLQRGVVVIVGNG
;
A
#
# COMPACT_ATOMS: atom_id res chain seq x y z
N MET A 1 -34.59 0.48 -22.36
CA MET A 1 -33.26 0.95 -21.88
C MET A 1 -32.66 -0.07 -20.90
N ASP A 2 -33.50 -0.77 -20.13
CA ASP A 2 -33.07 -1.74 -19.11
C ASP A 2 -32.34 -2.99 -19.65
N LEU A 3 -32.79 -3.54 -20.79
CA LEU A 3 -32.15 -4.72 -21.42
C LEU A 3 -30.70 -4.46 -21.86
N LEU A 4 -30.35 -3.21 -22.20
CA LEU A 4 -29.02 -2.83 -22.65
C LEU A 4 -28.07 -2.64 -21.45
N VAL A 5 -28.60 -2.15 -20.33
CA VAL A 5 -27.87 -1.97 -19.07
C VAL A 5 -27.57 -3.33 -18.43
N GLU A 6 -28.53 -4.26 -18.40
CA GLU A 6 -28.31 -5.62 -17.87
C GLU A 6 -27.28 -6.41 -18.68
N SER A 7 -27.30 -6.27 -20.02
CA SER A 7 -26.35 -6.91 -20.92
C SER A 7 -24.90 -6.49 -20.63
N ILE A 8 -24.66 -5.19 -20.40
CA ILE A 8 -23.31 -4.63 -20.14
C ILE A 8 -22.86 -4.88 -18.69
N LEU A 9 -23.76 -4.83 -17.72
CA LEU A 9 -23.40 -5.02 -16.33
C LEU A 9 -23.06 -6.48 -16.02
N SER A 10 -23.75 -7.46 -16.62
CA SER A 10 -23.51 -8.87 -16.34
C SER A 10 -22.04 -9.34 -16.46
N PRO A 11 -21.25 -9.00 -17.50
CA PRO A 11 -19.83 -9.37 -17.57
C PRO A 11 -18.96 -8.67 -16.53
N ILE A 12 -19.27 -7.41 -16.17
CA ILE A 12 -18.50 -6.64 -15.19
C ILE A 12 -18.63 -7.25 -13.80
N TYR A 13 -19.85 -7.63 -13.41
CA TYR A 13 -20.09 -8.30 -12.11
C TYR A 13 -19.41 -9.67 -12.06
N TRP A 14 -19.47 -10.42 -13.16
CA TRP A 14 -18.79 -11.70 -13.25
C TRP A 14 -17.27 -11.57 -13.12
N LEU A 15 -16.67 -10.56 -13.76
CA LEU A 15 -15.23 -10.27 -13.64
C LEU A 15 -14.87 -9.87 -12.20
N ALA A 16 -15.65 -8.96 -11.59
CA ALA A 16 -15.44 -8.53 -10.21
C ALA A 16 -15.56 -9.71 -9.22
N ALA A 17 -16.52 -10.61 -9.43
CA ALA A 17 -16.70 -11.80 -8.60
C ALA A 17 -15.51 -12.75 -8.74
N LYS A 18 -14.99 -12.96 -9.96
CA LYS A 18 -13.77 -13.74 -10.18
C LYS A 18 -12.54 -13.12 -9.54
N ALA A 19 -12.37 -11.80 -9.63
CA ALA A 19 -11.27 -11.09 -9.01
C ALA A 19 -11.32 -11.21 -7.48
N LEU A 20 -12.51 -11.02 -6.88
CA LEU A 20 -12.69 -11.21 -5.45
C LEU A 20 -12.48 -12.67 -5.02
N PHE A 21 -12.96 -13.64 -5.82
CA PHE A 21 -12.75 -15.06 -5.56
C PHE A 21 -11.25 -15.44 -5.64
N PHE A 22 -10.52 -14.87 -6.59
CA PHE A 22 -9.07 -15.04 -6.67
C PHE A 22 -8.37 -14.44 -5.45
N LEU A 23 -8.82 -13.27 -4.99
CA LEU A 23 -8.33 -12.62 -3.77
C LEU A 23 -8.62 -13.43 -2.51
N SER A 24 -9.79 -14.06 -2.40
CA SER A 24 -10.12 -14.89 -1.23
C SER A 24 -9.38 -16.22 -1.23
N ARG A 25 -9.21 -16.86 -2.40
CA ARG A 25 -8.55 -18.18 -2.52
C ARG A 25 -7.03 -18.09 -2.44
N SER A 26 -6.43 -17.05 -3.02
CA SER A 26 -4.99 -16.91 -3.18
C SER A 26 -4.49 -15.58 -2.60
N PHE A 27 -5.00 -15.18 -1.44
CA PHE A 27 -4.79 -13.87 -0.78
C PHE A 27 -3.37 -13.30 -0.89
N LEU A 28 -2.34 -14.14 -0.71
CA LEU A 28 -0.93 -13.73 -0.79
C LEU A 28 -0.54 -13.23 -2.19
N ILE A 29 -1.08 -13.83 -3.26
CA ILE A 29 -0.69 -13.49 -4.64
C ILE A 29 -1.13 -12.08 -5.00
N PRO A 30 -2.40 -11.64 -4.84
CA PRO A 30 -2.75 -10.26 -5.13
C PRO A 30 -2.07 -9.26 -4.19
N ILE A 31 -1.94 -9.58 -2.90
CA ILE A 31 -1.44 -8.63 -1.90
C ILE A 31 0.05 -8.35 -2.06
N PHE A 32 0.85 -9.34 -2.45
CA PHE A 32 2.27 -9.11 -2.71
C PHE A 32 2.53 -8.89 -4.19
N GLY A 33 1.87 -9.64 -5.06
CA GLY A 33 2.08 -9.62 -6.50
C GLY A 33 1.59 -8.32 -7.16
N VAL A 34 0.40 -7.82 -6.85
CA VAL A 34 -0.11 -6.58 -7.47
C VAL A 34 0.78 -5.38 -7.10
N PRO A 35 1.11 -5.14 -5.82
CA PRO A 35 2.04 -4.07 -5.47
C PRO A 35 3.44 -4.25 -6.07
N PHE A 36 3.96 -5.47 -6.12
CA PHE A 36 5.29 -5.72 -6.68
C PHE A 36 5.33 -5.45 -8.20
N ILE A 37 4.33 -5.92 -8.94
CA ILE A 37 4.22 -5.68 -10.39
C ILE A 37 4.00 -4.20 -10.67
N SER A 38 3.17 -3.50 -9.90
CA SER A 38 2.94 -2.07 -10.10
C SER A 38 4.20 -1.24 -9.78
N ALA A 39 4.97 -1.62 -8.75
CA ALA A 39 6.28 -1.05 -8.48
C ALA A 39 7.26 -1.26 -9.63
N ALA A 40 7.36 -2.50 -10.15
CA ALA A 40 8.22 -2.81 -11.27
C ALA A 40 7.85 -2.01 -12.52
N ALA A 41 6.54 -1.93 -12.83
CA ALA A 41 6.02 -1.18 -13.96
C ALA A 41 6.35 0.32 -13.83
N VAL A 42 6.02 0.96 -12.70
CA VAL A 42 6.29 2.40 -12.55
C VAL A 42 7.78 2.72 -12.59
N LEU A 43 8.64 1.86 -12.04
CA LEU A 43 10.09 2.08 -12.07
C LEU A 43 10.68 1.88 -13.47
N HIS A 44 10.09 0.98 -14.26
CA HIS A 44 10.47 0.79 -15.66
C HIS A 44 10.17 2.04 -16.50
N PHE A 45 8.98 2.63 -16.33
CA PHE A 45 8.53 3.78 -17.11
C PHE A 45 9.03 5.13 -16.58
N ALA A 46 8.90 5.40 -15.28
CA ALA A 46 9.16 6.71 -14.70
C ALA A 46 10.66 6.99 -14.44
N LYS A 47 11.48 5.94 -14.29
CA LYS A 47 12.94 6.04 -14.09
C LYS A 47 13.34 7.15 -13.08
N PRO A 48 12.78 7.17 -11.86
CA PRO A 48 12.99 8.27 -10.93
C PRO A 48 14.48 8.44 -10.56
N GLU A 49 14.97 9.69 -10.64
CA GLU A 49 16.35 10.05 -10.28
C GLU A 49 16.44 10.77 -8.93
N PHE A 50 15.30 11.05 -8.30
CA PHE A 50 15.28 11.75 -7.02
C PHE A 50 15.80 10.85 -5.88
N LYS A 51 16.53 11.46 -4.94
CA LYS A 51 17.06 10.82 -3.72
C LYS A 51 16.13 11.11 -2.56
N LEU A 52 15.74 10.08 -1.81
CA LEU A 52 14.87 10.23 -0.63
C LEU A 52 15.65 9.98 0.67
N GLY A 53 15.65 10.98 1.54
CA GLY A 53 16.26 10.87 2.88
C GLY A 53 15.46 9.97 3.82
N ARG A 54 16.05 9.64 4.97
CA ARG A 54 15.46 8.69 5.95
C ARG A 54 14.07 9.11 6.45
N ALA A 55 13.88 10.38 6.78
CA ALA A 55 12.60 10.88 7.28
C ALA A 55 11.49 10.79 6.22
N GLY A 56 11.80 11.18 4.98
CA GLY A 56 10.88 11.03 3.84
C GLY A 56 10.56 9.55 3.55
N TYR A 57 11.55 8.67 3.68
CA TYR A 57 11.33 7.23 3.51
C TYR A 57 10.47 6.63 4.63
N PHE A 58 10.72 7.02 5.89
CA PHE A 58 9.88 6.63 7.02
C PHE A 58 8.43 7.08 6.84
N PHE A 59 8.21 8.32 6.40
CA PHE A 59 6.88 8.83 6.08
C PHE A 59 6.22 8.00 4.97
N ALA A 60 6.93 7.69 3.88
CA ALA A 60 6.40 6.86 2.79
C ALA A 60 6.02 5.44 3.26
N ILE A 61 6.85 4.81 4.11
CA ILE A 61 6.52 3.52 4.74
C ILE A 61 5.28 3.64 5.62
N SER A 62 5.17 4.71 6.41
CA SER A 62 4.00 4.95 7.26
C SER A 62 2.72 5.11 6.44
N LEU A 63 2.79 5.84 5.32
CA LEU A 63 1.69 5.99 4.37
C LEU A 63 1.34 4.66 3.67
N PHE A 64 2.34 3.83 3.35
CA PHE A 64 2.12 2.48 2.84
C PHE A 64 1.32 1.63 3.83
N PHE A 65 1.64 1.66 5.14
CA PHE A 65 0.87 0.95 6.15
C PHE A 65 -0.57 1.47 6.28
N LEU A 66 -0.80 2.78 6.16
CA LEU A 66 -2.14 3.33 6.12
C LEU A 66 -2.93 2.81 4.91
N LEU A 67 -2.33 2.82 3.72
CA LEU A 67 -2.97 2.29 2.51
C LEU A 67 -3.24 0.78 2.62
N ALA A 68 -2.35 0.03 3.25
CA ALA A 68 -2.54 -1.40 3.52
C ALA A 68 -3.77 -1.64 4.40
N LEU A 69 -3.95 -0.82 5.44
CA LEU A 69 -5.12 -0.89 6.31
C LEU A 69 -6.41 -0.52 5.59
N VAL A 70 -6.39 0.53 4.77
CA VAL A 70 -7.54 0.93 3.94
C VAL A 70 -7.89 -0.21 2.98
N SER A 71 -6.91 -0.79 2.30
CA SER A 71 -7.10 -1.93 1.42
C SER A 71 -7.73 -3.12 2.16
N LEU A 72 -7.22 -3.47 3.35
CA LEU A 72 -7.78 -4.55 4.17
C LEU A 72 -9.26 -4.30 4.53
N LYS A 73 -9.62 -3.07 4.88
CA LYS A 73 -11.02 -2.69 5.14
C LYS A 73 -11.89 -2.80 3.90
N LEU A 74 -11.39 -2.36 2.74
CA LEU A 74 -12.11 -2.50 1.47
C LEU A 74 -12.35 -3.97 1.11
N ILE A 75 -11.37 -4.85 1.36
CA ILE A 75 -11.52 -6.30 1.17
C ILE A 75 -12.61 -6.85 2.08
N PHE A 76 -12.56 -6.51 3.38
CA PHE A 76 -13.55 -6.98 4.35
C PHE A 76 -14.97 -6.56 3.99
N VAL A 77 -15.15 -5.28 3.62
CA VAL A 77 -16.45 -4.74 3.17
C VAL A 77 -16.91 -5.43 1.89
N SER A 78 -16.01 -5.68 0.94
CA SER A 78 -16.30 -6.40 -0.33
C SER A 78 -16.75 -7.83 -0.10
N LEU A 79 -16.18 -8.52 0.89
CA LEU A 79 -16.52 -9.91 1.20
C LEU A 79 -17.83 -10.05 1.98
N LEU A 80 -18.12 -9.16 2.92
CA LEU A 80 -19.26 -9.33 3.84
C LEU A 80 -20.58 -8.73 3.35
N PHE A 81 -20.55 -7.55 2.72
CA PHE A 81 -21.78 -6.75 2.58
C PHE A 81 -22.22 -6.52 1.13
N LEU A 82 -21.40 -6.89 0.15
CA LEU A 82 -21.52 -6.37 -1.21
C LEU A 82 -21.84 -7.34 -2.34
N PRO A 83 -21.84 -8.69 -2.24
CA PRO A 83 -22.17 -9.54 -3.39
C PRO A 83 -23.55 -9.27 -4.02
N LYS A 84 -24.45 -8.58 -3.29
CA LYS A 84 -25.81 -8.20 -3.73
C LYS A 84 -25.98 -6.70 -4.01
N SER A 85 -24.91 -5.92 -3.90
CA SER A 85 -24.95 -4.46 -4.07
C SER A 85 -24.59 -4.05 -5.49
N ASN A 86 -25.27 -3.03 -6.02
CA ASN A 86 -24.95 -2.48 -7.33
C ASN A 86 -23.54 -1.84 -7.41
N PHE A 87 -22.91 -1.60 -6.25
CA PHE A 87 -21.59 -1.01 -6.16
C PHE A 87 -20.47 -2.04 -6.09
N PHE A 88 -20.78 -3.34 -6.07
CA PHE A 88 -19.80 -4.41 -5.90
C PHE A 88 -18.56 -4.29 -6.81
N PRO A 89 -18.71 -4.05 -8.13
CA PRO A 89 -17.55 -3.91 -9.01
C PRO A 89 -16.66 -2.71 -8.65
N LEU A 90 -17.26 -1.60 -8.19
CA LEU A 90 -16.52 -0.40 -7.79
C LEU A 90 -15.67 -0.65 -6.54
N TRP A 91 -16.16 -1.45 -5.60
CA TRP A 91 -15.40 -1.80 -4.40
C TRP A 91 -14.23 -2.75 -4.70
N VAL A 92 -14.44 -3.72 -5.59
CA VAL A 92 -13.36 -4.58 -6.09
C VAL A 92 -12.32 -3.73 -6.83
N LEU A 93 -12.75 -2.81 -7.69
CA LEU A 93 -11.86 -1.89 -8.38
C LEU A 93 -11.07 -1.00 -7.41
N ALA A 94 -11.73 -0.43 -6.41
CA ALA A 94 -11.09 0.39 -5.37
C ALA A 94 -10.04 -0.43 -4.57
N THR A 95 -10.35 -1.69 -4.27
CA THR A 95 -9.42 -2.61 -3.60
C THR A 95 -8.14 -2.80 -4.40
N TYR A 96 -8.26 -3.16 -5.68
CA TYR A 96 -7.09 -3.32 -6.56
C TYR A 96 -6.39 -1.99 -6.83
N GLY A 97 -7.12 -0.88 -6.94
CA GLY A 97 -6.57 0.46 -7.05
C GLY A 97 -5.68 0.83 -5.86
N CYS A 98 -6.12 0.52 -4.63
CA CYS A 98 -5.29 0.68 -3.43
C CYS A 98 -4.02 -0.18 -3.49
N LEU A 99 -4.11 -1.45 -3.89
CA LEU A 99 -2.94 -2.32 -4.03
C LEU A 99 -1.93 -1.77 -5.06
N VAL A 100 -2.43 -1.29 -6.20
CA VAL A 100 -1.59 -0.64 -7.22
C VAL A 100 -0.89 0.59 -6.64
N ALA A 101 -1.64 1.48 -5.97
CA ALA A 101 -1.11 2.69 -5.34
C ALA A 101 -0.05 2.39 -4.28
N MET A 102 -0.28 1.36 -3.45
CA MET A 102 0.70 0.89 -2.47
C MET A 102 2.01 0.47 -3.12
N GLY A 103 1.95 -0.30 -4.20
CA GLY A 103 3.13 -0.74 -4.93
C GLY A 103 3.88 0.41 -5.58
N ILE A 104 3.18 1.34 -6.21
CA ILE A 104 3.78 2.55 -6.79
C ILE A 104 4.51 3.36 -5.70
N LEU A 105 3.82 3.63 -4.58
CA LEU A 105 4.38 4.39 -3.46
C LEU A 105 5.64 3.72 -2.91
N LEU A 106 5.56 2.43 -2.57
CA LEU A 106 6.67 1.70 -1.96
C LEU A 106 7.82 1.51 -2.95
N GLY A 107 7.53 1.22 -4.22
CA GLY A 107 8.50 1.07 -5.29
C GLY A 107 9.31 2.34 -5.52
N LEU A 108 8.62 3.47 -5.71
CA LEU A 108 9.26 4.77 -5.90
C LEU A 108 10.06 5.20 -4.66
N ALA A 109 9.48 5.07 -3.46
CA ALA A 109 10.16 5.44 -2.22
C ALA A 109 11.41 4.58 -1.97
N SER A 110 11.33 3.28 -2.23
CA SER A 110 12.44 2.35 -2.02
C SER A 110 13.52 2.51 -3.09
N ALA A 111 13.17 2.78 -4.33
CA ALA A 111 14.13 3.13 -5.38
C ALA A 111 14.87 4.43 -5.06
N ALA A 112 14.14 5.47 -4.65
CA ALA A 112 14.72 6.76 -4.27
C ALA A 112 15.61 6.67 -3.02
N ARG A 113 15.22 5.82 -2.05
CA ARG A 113 16.03 5.52 -0.88
C ARG A 113 17.27 4.71 -1.24
N ALA A 114 17.15 3.73 -2.13
CA ALA A 114 18.26 2.93 -2.62
C ALA A 114 19.28 3.78 -3.40
N MET A 115 18.82 4.75 -4.19
CA MET A 115 19.68 5.75 -4.84
C MET A 115 20.47 6.57 -3.80
N ASP A 116 19.83 7.01 -2.72
CA ASP A 116 20.49 7.77 -1.66
C ASP A 116 21.48 6.92 -0.82
N ALA A 117 21.15 5.65 -0.59
CA ALA A 117 21.91 4.74 0.28
C ALA A 117 23.03 3.96 -0.42
N TYR A 118 22.84 3.59 -1.69
CA TYR A 118 23.71 2.69 -2.46
C TYR A 118 24.15 3.28 -3.81
N GLY A 119 23.64 4.46 -4.20
CA GLY A 119 23.94 5.09 -5.49
C GLY A 119 23.23 4.43 -6.68
N HIS A 120 22.42 3.39 -6.47
CA HIS A 120 21.77 2.62 -7.53
C HIS A 120 20.31 2.30 -7.19
N ARG A 121 19.41 2.50 -8.17
CA ARG A 121 17.97 2.25 -8.03
C ARG A 121 17.58 0.78 -8.09
N THR A 122 18.49 -0.08 -8.54
CA THR A 122 18.24 -1.53 -8.76
C THR A 122 17.81 -2.25 -7.49
N TYR A 123 18.19 -1.73 -6.31
CA TYR A 123 17.85 -2.28 -5.01
C TYR A 123 16.45 -1.86 -4.50
N TRP A 124 15.56 -1.37 -5.36
CA TRP A 124 14.19 -1.00 -4.99
C TRP A 124 13.39 -2.15 -4.36
N PHE A 125 13.64 -3.39 -4.81
CA PHE A 125 12.95 -4.58 -4.33
C PHE A 125 13.22 -4.87 -2.85
N LEU A 126 14.31 -4.33 -2.28
CA LEU A 126 14.60 -4.46 -0.85
C LEU A 126 13.49 -3.84 0.03
N GLY A 127 12.72 -2.87 -0.48
CA GLY A 127 11.58 -2.31 0.23
C GLY A 127 10.44 -3.31 0.50
N PHE A 128 10.35 -4.38 -0.30
CA PHE A 128 9.33 -5.43 -0.16
C PHE A 128 9.75 -6.53 0.83
N ILE A 129 11.03 -6.59 1.19
CA ILE A 129 11.57 -7.57 2.13
C ILE A 129 11.67 -6.89 3.51
N PRO A 130 10.92 -7.31 4.54
CA PRO A 130 10.85 -6.58 5.81
C PRO A 130 12.20 -6.26 6.44
N ILE A 131 13.11 -7.24 6.49
CA ILE A 131 14.45 -7.07 7.06
C ILE A 131 15.30 -6.11 6.21
N ALA A 132 15.23 -6.21 4.88
CA ALA A 132 16.00 -5.34 4.00
C ALA A 132 15.44 -3.92 3.94
N ASN A 133 14.13 -3.76 4.11
CA ASN A 133 13.46 -2.46 4.24
C ASN A 133 13.93 -1.72 5.50
N LEU A 134 14.05 -2.45 6.63
CA LEU A 134 14.63 -1.89 7.84
C LEU A 134 16.10 -1.49 7.64
N ALA A 135 16.88 -2.31 6.93
CA ALA A 135 18.25 -1.97 6.57
C ALA A 135 18.32 -0.70 5.70
N LEU A 136 17.42 -0.54 4.70
CA LEU A 136 17.30 0.67 3.88
C LEU A 136 16.98 1.91 4.73
N LEU A 137 16.08 1.77 5.70
CA LEU A 137 15.68 2.85 6.59
C LEU A 137 16.86 3.36 7.43
N ILE A 138 17.67 2.45 7.97
CA ILE A 138 18.76 2.78 8.90
C ILE A 138 20.06 3.17 8.16
N LYS A 139 20.28 2.70 6.92
CA LYS A 139 21.53 2.97 6.16
C LYS A 139 21.84 4.47 6.10
N ARG A 140 23.12 4.87 6.08
CA ARG A 140 23.51 6.28 5.92
C ARG A 140 23.46 6.68 4.42
N PRO A 141 23.14 7.94 4.09
CA PRO A 141 23.28 8.44 2.71
C PRO A 141 24.75 8.36 2.28
N GLN A 142 25.00 8.11 0.99
CA GLN A 142 26.37 8.15 0.44
C GLN A 142 26.94 9.58 0.43
N GLU A 143 26.09 10.55 0.09
CA GLU A 143 26.43 11.97 0.08
C GLU A 143 25.73 12.64 1.27
N PRO A 144 26.41 12.82 2.42
CA PRO A 144 25.83 13.49 3.56
C PRO A 144 25.53 14.95 3.19
N LYS A 145 24.24 15.28 3.17
CA LYS A 145 23.78 16.66 3.01
C LYS A 145 23.99 17.41 4.32
N GLY A 146 24.50 18.65 4.25
CA GLY A 146 24.65 19.52 5.42
C GLY A 146 23.34 19.71 6.19
N LEU A 147 23.48 19.83 7.52
CA LEU A 147 22.39 20.10 8.44
C LEU A 147 22.00 21.58 8.34
N ASP A 148 20.80 21.82 7.80
CA ASP A 148 20.15 23.13 7.77
C ASP A 148 18.93 23.08 8.69
N PHE A 149 18.64 24.17 9.39
CA PHE A 149 17.51 24.27 10.32
C PHE A 149 16.18 23.97 9.62
N GLN A 150 16.01 24.43 8.38
CA GLN A 150 14.81 24.12 7.57
C GLN A 150 14.67 22.62 7.31
N ARG A 151 15.78 21.93 7.01
CA ARG A 151 15.80 20.48 6.80
C ARG A 151 15.53 19.71 8.09
N LEU A 152 16.07 20.18 9.21
CA LEU A 152 15.81 19.59 10.51
C LEU A 152 14.32 19.67 10.86
N ALA A 153 13.72 20.87 10.73
CA ALA A 153 12.30 21.08 10.96
C ALA A 153 11.42 20.20 10.06
N GLY A 154 11.72 20.16 8.75
CA GLY A 154 11.01 19.30 7.80
C GLY A 154 11.13 17.81 8.11
N ASN A 155 12.32 17.32 8.47
CA ASN A 155 12.52 15.93 8.87
C ASN A 155 11.75 15.57 10.14
N THR A 156 11.79 16.44 11.15
CA THR A 156 11.05 16.25 12.40
C THR A 156 9.55 16.18 12.15
N LEU A 157 9.02 17.08 11.30
CA LEU A 157 7.61 17.06 10.92
C LEU A 157 7.21 15.74 10.23
N LEU A 158 8.01 15.28 9.26
CA LEU A 158 7.77 14.00 8.56
C LEU A 158 7.78 12.80 9.52
N ILE A 159 8.67 12.81 10.51
CA ILE A 159 8.74 11.76 11.54
C ILE A 159 7.49 11.81 12.42
N ILE A 160 7.09 12.98 12.90
CA ILE A 160 5.88 13.15 13.73
C ILE A 160 4.64 12.65 12.97
N ILE A 161 4.48 13.06 11.71
CA ILE A 161 3.36 12.61 10.87
C ILE A 161 3.43 11.09 10.67
N GLY A 162 4.61 10.53 10.39
CA GLY A 162 4.79 9.09 10.25
C GLY A 162 4.37 8.31 11.52
N ILE A 163 4.76 8.80 12.70
CA ILE A 163 4.36 8.22 13.98
C ILE A 163 2.84 8.27 14.16
N LEU A 164 2.21 9.41 13.86
CA LEU A 164 0.75 9.55 13.93
C LEU A 164 0.05 8.58 12.98
N LEU A 165 0.55 8.44 11.74
CA LEU A 165 0.02 7.48 10.77
C LEU A 165 0.12 6.04 11.28
N ILE A 166 1.28 5.61 11.79
CA ILE A 166 1.43 4.27 12.37
C ILE A 166 0.53 4.09 13.59
N GLY A 167 0.39 5.13 14.43
CA GLY A 167 -0.50 5.13 15.59
C GLY A 167 -1.96 4.90 15.20
N THR A 168 -2.45 5.59 14.16
CA THR A 168 -3.81 5.36 13.65
C THR A 168 -4.01 3.95 13.11
N VAL A 169 -3.01 3.38 12.45
CA VAL A 169 -3.06 1.99 11.97
C VAL A 169 -3.18 1.02 13.13
N LYS A 170 -2.34 1.18 14.16
CA LYS A 170 -2.35 0.33 15.36
C LYS A 170 -3.71 0.37 16.06
N LEU A 171 -4.24 1.57 16.33
CA LEU A 171 -5.53 1.74 17.00
C LEU A 171 -6.65 1.03 16.23
N GLN A 172 -6.70 1.21 14.91
CA GLN A 172 -7.74 0.56 14.09
C GLN A 172 -7.60 -0.96 14.03
N MET A 173 -6.38 -1.50 14.02
CA MET A 173 -6.15 -2.95 14.09
C MET A 173 -6.60 -3.53 15.43
N GLU A 174 -6.36 -2.84 16.54
CA GLU A 174 -6.87 -3.26 17.86
C GLU A 174 -8.41 -3.28 17.90
N PHE A 175 -9.06 -2.26 17.33
CA PHE A 175 -10.52 -2.25 17.20
C PHE A 175 -11.04 -3.41 16.33
N LEU A 176 -10.39 -3.70 15.20
CA LEU A 176 -10.76 -4.83 14.34
C LEU A 176 -10.62 -6.16 15.07
N GLN A 177 -9.52 -6.38 15.79
CA GLN A 177 -9.29 -7.60 16.57
C GLN A 177 -10.35 -7.78 17.66
N ARG A 178 -10.67 -6.73 18.42
CA ARG A 178 -11.72 -6.79 19.44
C ARG A 178 -13.09 -7.09 18.84
N GLY A 179 -13.43 -6.46 17.72
CA GLY A 179 -14.69 -6.72 17.02
C GLY A 179 -14.82 -8.17 16.55
N VAL A 180 -13.75 -8.74 15.99
CA VAL A 180 -13.74 -10.15 15.55
C VAL A 180 -13.92 -11.11 16.74
N VAL A 181 -13.24 -10.86 17.87
CA VAL A 181 -13.37 -11.72 19.08
C VAL A 181 -14.80 -11.73 19.61
N VAL A 182 -15.50 -10.59 19.61
CA VAL A 182 -16.90 -10.51 20.07
C VAL A 182 -17.84 -11.30 19.15
N ILE A 183 -17.60 -11.28 17.84
CA ILE A 183 -18.44 -12.00 16.87
C ILE A 183 -18.21 -13.51 16.97
N VAL A 184 -16.96 -13.95 17.11
CA VAL A 184 -16.61 -15.39 17.17
C VAL A 184 -16.90 -16.00 18.54
N GLY A 185 -16.82 -15.23 19.63
CA GLY A 185 -17.07 -15.72 20.98
C GLY A 185 -18.55 -15.86 21.36
N ASN A 186 -19.48 -15.32 20.56
CA ASN A 186 -20.93 -15.34 20.81
C ASN A 186 -21.71 -16.24 19.83
N GLY A 187 -21.04 -17.00 18.97
CA GLY A 187 -21.64 -17.98 18.04
C GLY A 187 -21.22 -19.39 18.38
#